data_AF-A0AAD7HZB4-F1
#
_entry.id   AF-A0AAD7HZB4-F1
#
_cell.length_a   1.000
_cell.length_b   1.000
_cell.length_c   1.000
_cell.angle_alpha   90.00
_cell.angle_beta   90.00
_cell.angle_gamma   90.00
#
_symmetry.space_group_name_H-M   'P 1'
#
loop_
_entity.id
_entity.type
_entity.pdbx_description
1 polymer ?
#
loop_
_entity_poly.entity_id
_entity_poly.type
_entity_poly.pdbx_seq_one_letter_code
_entity_poly.pdbx_strand_id
1 'polypeptide(L)'
;NVLPLVNKGLVLYQWKKDVGVAEHCCHEAMWLDAECEAAVAMLAQLRLQQGKMEKAVEMFVRQAWLARSEPEVVNALMYQYVSTAQLDFMKNYP
;
A
#
# COMPACT_ATOMS: atom_id res chain seq x y z
N ASN A 1 12.07 15.12 -5.14
CA ASN A 1 11.93 13.75 -5.69
C ASN A 1 11.99 12.78 -4.52
N VAL A 2 10.87 12.12 -4.20
CA VAL A 2 10.72 11.23 -3.02
C VAL A 2 10.94 9.75 -3.33
N LEU A 3 11.02 9.36 -4.61
CA LEU A 3 11.15 7.96 -5.02
C LEU A 3 12.38 7.22 -4.43
N PRO A 4 13.55 7.85 -4.23
CA PRO A 4 14.68 7.18 -3.58
C PRO A 4 14.37 6.69 -2.16
N LEU A 5 13.49 7.38 -1.41
CA LEU A 5 13.07 6.95 -0.07
C LEU A 5 12.23 5.66 -0.16
N VAL A 6 11.24 5.65 -1.06
CA VAL A 6 10.40 4.47 -1.30
C VAL A 6 11.26 3.27 -1.74
N ASN A 7 12.19 3.48 -2.68
CA ASN A 7 13.08 2.44 -3.16
C ASN A 7 14.01 1.91 -2.06
N LYS A 8 14.51 2.77 -1.17
CA LYS A 8 15.28 2.35 0.01
C LYS A 8 14.45 1.44 0.92
N GLY A 9 13.21 1.83 1.22
CA GLY A 9 12.27 1.02 1.99
C GLY A 9 12.02 -0.34 1.34
N LEU A 10 11.78 -0.37 0.03
CA LEU A 10 11.55 -1.59 -0.74
C LEU A 10 12.74 -2.54 -0.69
N VAL A 11 13.97 -2.06 -0.91
CA VAL A 11 15.19 -2.88 -0.87
C VAL A 11 15.41 -3.49 0.51
N LEU A 12 15.26 -2.71 1.58
CA LEU A 12 15.43 -3.20 2.94
C LEU A 12 14.36 -4.21 3.33
N TYR A 13 13.12 -4.01 2.88
CA TYR A 13 12.07 -5.00 3.02
C TYR A 13 12.37 -6.29 2.26
N GLN A 14 12.75 -6.20 0.99
CA GLN A 14 13.03 -7.37 0.17
C GLN A 14 14.19 -8.20 0.74
N TRP A 15 15.26 -7.53 1.17
CA TRP A 15 16.46 -8.19 1.69
C TRP A 15 16.27 -8.72 3.11
N LYS A 16 15.85 -7.87 4.06
CA LYS A 16 15.85 -8.19 5.49
C LYS A 16 14.47 -8.51 6.06
N LYS A 17 13.41 -8.41 5.25
CA LYS A 17 12.01 -8.45 5.71
C LYS A 17 11.70 -7.39 6.77
N ASP A 18 12.45 -6.28 6.72
CA ASP A 18 12.29 -5.19 7.68
C ASP A 18 11.08 -4.32 7.28
N VAL A 19 9.91 -4.70 7.78
CA VAL A 19 8.65 -4.00 7.54
C VAL A 19 8.66 -2.61 8.19
N GLY A 20 9.31 -2.48 9.36
CA GLY A 20 9.32 -1.22 10.12
C GLY A 20 10.05 -0.11 9.35
N VAL A 21 11.22 -0.43 8.79
CA VAL A 21 11.97 0.54 7.98
C VAL A 21 11.23 0.87 6.68
N ALA A 22 10.59 -0.11 6.04
CA ALA A 22 9.82 0.13 4.83
C ALA A 22 8.63 1.07 5.07
N GLU A 23 7.89 0.87 6.15
CA GLU A 23 6.81 1.77 6.56
C GLU A 23 7.33 3.17 6.86
N HIS A 24 8.42 3.28 7.60
CA HIS A 24 9.02 4.57 7.92
C HIS A 24 9.41 5.34 6.65
N CYS A 25 10.11 4.69 5.72
CA CYS A 25 10.49 5.31 4.45
C CYS A 25 9.27 5.75 3.62
N CYS A 26 8.18 4.98 3.60
CA CYS A 26 6.96 5.37 2.90
C CYS A 26 6.26 6.55 3.58
N HIS A 27 6.21 6.57 4.92
CA HIS A 27 5.64 7.69 5.67
C HIS A 27 6.45 8.97 5.49
N GLU A 28 7.79 8.90 5.47
CA GLU A 28 8.64 10.05 5.14
C GLU A 28 8.41 10.54 3.71
N ALA A 29 8.28 9.63 2.74
CA ALA A 29 7.96 9.99 1.35
C ALA A 29 6.61 10.71 1.25
N MET A 30 5.59 10.24 1.97
CA MET A 30 4.27 10.88 2.02
C MET A 30 4.24 12.21 2.78
N TRP A 31 5.13 12.40 3.76
CA TRP A 31 5.25 13.68 4.44
C TRP A 31 5.83 14.76 3.52
N LEU A 32 6.79 14.37 2.67
CA LEU A 32 7.39 15.26 1.66
C LEU A 32 6.49 15.47 0.44
N ASP A 33 5.73 14.46 0.04
CA ASP A 33 4.82 14.46 -1.10
C ASP A 33 3.60 13.59 -0.78
N ALA A 34 2.50 14.24 -0.37
CA ALA A 34 1.27 13.56 0.01
C ALA A 34 0.63 12.77 -1.14
N GLU A 35 0.98 13.07 -2.40
CA GLU A 35 0.44 12.41 -3.58
C GLU A 35 1.41 11.36 -4.16
N CYS A 36 2.44 10.98 -3.40
CA CYS A 36 3.38 9.94 -3.79
C CYS A 36 2.70 8.56 -3.92
N GLU A 37 2.22 8.25 -5.13
CA GLU A 37 1.53 6.98 -5.45
C GLU A 37 2.34 5.76 -5.05
N ALA A 38 3.65 5.74 -5.35
CA ALA A 38 4.52 4.61 -5.03
C ALA A 38 4.59 4.32 -3.51
N ALA A 39 4.55 5.37 -2.67
CA ALA A 39 4.53 5.21 -1.23
C ALA A 39 3.18 4.68 -0.74
N VAL A 40 2.07 5.14 -1.32
CA VAL A 40 0.71 4.65 -1.01
C VAL A 40 0.56 3.18 -1.41
N ALA A 41 1.01 2.82 -2.61
CA ALA A 41 0.98 1.45 -3.12
C ALA A 41 1.78 0.50 -2.22
N MET A 42 3.00 0.90 -1.84
CA MET A 42 3.85 0.09 -0.96
C MET A 42 3.23 -0.06 0.43
N LEU A 43 2.67 1.00 1.01
CA LEU A 43 1.96 0.90 2.30
C LEU A 43 0.74 -0.01 2.20
N ALA A 44 -0.06 0.07 1.13
CA ALA A 44 -1.21 -0.81 0.94
C ALA A 44 -0.79 -2.30 1.00
N GLN A 45 0.28 -2.65 0.27
CA GLN A 45 0.82 -4.01 0.25
C GLN A 45 1.39 -4.44 1.60
N LEU A 46 2.13 -3.56 2.30
CA LEU A 46 2.65 -3.87 3.65
C LEU A 46 1.52 -4.09 4.66
N ARG A 47 0.46 -3.27 4.62
CA ARG A 47 -0.71 -3.44 5.51
C ARG A 47 -1.43 -4.75 5.23
N LEU A 48 -1.57 -5.13 3.96
CA LEU A 48 -2.18 -6.40 3.56
C LEU A 48 -1.38 -7.59 4.13
N GLN A 49 -0.05 -7.58 3.98
CA GLN A 49 0.84 -8.63 4.50
C GLN A 49 0.85 -8.73 6.02
N GLN A 50 0.58 -7.64 6.73
CA GLN A 50 0.44 -7.62 8.19
C GLN A 50 -0.95 -8.07 8.68
N GLY A 51 -1.86 -8.44 7.78
CA GLY A 51 -3.25 -8.75 8.14
C GLY A 51 -4.10 -7.53 8.51
N LYS A 52 -3.59 -6.31 8.29
CA LYS A 52 -4.30 -5.05 8.56
C LYS A 52 -5.21 -4.69 7.37
N MET A 53 -6.17 -5.57 7.06
CA MET A 53 -6.99 -5.51 5.85
C MET A 53 -7.77 -4.19 5.69
N GLU A 54 -8.38 -3.68 6.77
CA GLU A 54 -9.07 -2.37 6.76
C GLU A 54 -8.16 -1.25 6.25
N LYS A 55 -6.94 -1.16 6.81
CA LYS A 55 -5.97 -0.15 6.42
C LYS A 55 -5.44 -0.37 5.00
N ALA A 56 -5.34 -1.62 4.55
CA ALA A 56 -4.96 -1.92 3.18
C ALA A 56 -6.01 -1.42 2.19
N VAL A 57 -7.31 -1.66 2.47
CA VAL A 57 -8.43 -1.17 1.65
C VAL A 57 -8.40 0.36 1.54
N GLU A 58 -8.23 1.08 2.65
CA GLU A 58 -8.11 2.55 2.64
C GLU A 58 -6.98 3.03 1.71
N MET A 59 -5.82 2.35 1.75
CA MET A 59 -4.69 2.71 0.92
C MET A 59 -4.90 2.34 -0.56
N PHE A 60 -5.55 1.20 -0.87
CA PHE A 60 -5.87 0.85 -2.25
C PHE A 60 -6.89 1.81 -2.89
N VAL A 61 -7.88 2.28 -2.12
CA VAL A 61 -8.80 3.34 -2.56
C VAL A 61 -7.99 4.59 -2.90
N ARG A 62 -7.10 5.02 -2.01
CA ARG A 62 -6.23 6.18 -2.26
C ARG A 62 -5.31 5.98 -3.46
N GLN A 63 -4.76 4.77 -3.64
CA GLN A 63 -3.93 4.43 -4.78
C GLN A 63 -4.70 4.58 -6.09
N ALA A 64 -5.96 4.12 -6.15
CA ALA A 64 -6.79 4.28 -7.33
C ALA A 64 -7.05 5.75 -7.70
N TRP A 65 -7.17 6.64 -6.69
CA TRP A 65 -7.30 8.09 -6.92
C TRP A 65 -6.02 8.76 -7.43
N LEU A 66 -4.85 8.24 -7.05
CA LEU A 66 -3.54 8.79 -7.44
C LEU A 66 -2.98 8.17 -8.72
N ALA A 67 -3.54 7.05 -9.15
CA ALA A 67 -3.12 6.31 -10.33
C ALA A 67 -3.18 7.20 -11.59
N ARG A 68 -2.16 7.08 -12.43
CA ARG A 68 -1.95 7.94 -13.62
C ARG A 68 -2.19 7.20 -14.92
N SER A 69 -2.50 5.91 -14.85
CA SER A 69 -2.81 5.07 -16.00
C SER A 69 -3.96 4.12 -15.70
N GLU A 70 -4.70 3.73 -16.73
CA GLU A 70 -5.78 2.75 -16.61
C GLU A 70 -5.29 1.42 -15.99
N PRO A 71 -4.14 0.85 -16.38
CA PRO A 71 -3.61 -0.35 -15.72
C PRO A 71 -3.37 -0.18 -14.21
N GLU A 72 -2.89 0.98 -13.77
CA GLU A 72 -2.68 1.28 -12.34
C GLU A 72 -4.02 1.34 -11.59
N VAL A 73 -5.03 2.01 -12.16
CA VAL A 73 -6.38 2.07 -11.57
C VAL A 73 -6.98 0.68 -11.45
N VAL A 74 -6.93 -0.12 -12.52
CA VAL A 74 -7.47 -1.49 -12.54
C VAL A 74 -6.79 -2.35 -11.47
N ASN A 75 -5.47 -2.25 -11.34
CA ASN A 75 -4.72 -3.00 -10.35
C ASN A 75 -5.10 -2.58 -8.91
N ALA A 76 -5.18 -1.28 -8.62
CA ALA A 76 -5.57 -0.77 -7.32
C ALA A 76 -7.00 -1.21 -6.92
N LEU A 77 -7.96 -1.10 -7.86
CA LEU A 77 -9.34 -1.54 -7.65
C LEU A 77 -9.44 -3.04 -7.43
N MET A 78 -8.68 -3.85 -8.18
CA MET A 78 -8.65 -5.30 -7.99
C MET A 78 -8.24 -5.64 -6.55
N TYR A 79 -7.14 -5.07 -6.06
CA TYR A 79 -6.71 -5.31 -4.68
C TYR A 79 -7.70 -4.76 -3.64
N GLN A 80 -8.32 -3.61 -3.89
CA GLN A 80 -9.37 -3.08 -3.04
C GLN A 80 -10.53 -4.07 -2.90
N TYR A 81 -11.10 -4.54 -4.02
CA TYR A 81 -12.26 -5.43 -3.99
C TYR A 81 -11.94 -6.79 -3.39
N VAL A 82 -10.78 -7.37 -3.71
CA VAL A 82 -10.33 -8.64 -3.10
C VAL A 82 -10.20 -8.49 -1.58
N SER A 83 -9.56 -7.42 -1.12
CA SER A 83 -9.35 -7.18 0.31
C SER A 83 -10.66 -6.93 1.05
N THR A 84 -11.60 -6.17 0.44
CA THR A 84 -12.93 -5.94 1.00
C THR A 84 -13.74 -7.23 1.08
N ALA A 85 -13.76 -8.05 0.02
CA ALA A 85 -14.49 -9.31 0.01
C ALA A 85 -13.94 -10.28 1.08
N GLN A 86 -12.61 -10.35 1.23
CA GLN A 86 -11.99 -11.17 2.27
C GLN A 86 -12.36 -10.69 3.67
N LEU A 87 -12.36 -9.38 3.89
CA LEU A 87 -12.75 -8.79 5.16
C LEU A 87 -14.22 -9.06 5.50
N ASP A 88 -15.12 -8.90 4.52
CA ASP A 88 -16.54 -9.18 4.69
C ASP A 88 -16.78 -10.66 5.00
N PHE A 89 -16.04 -11.57 4.35
CA PHE A 89 -16.11 -12.99 4.65
C PHE A 89 -15.69 -13.27 6.11
N MET A 90 -14.54 -12.73 6.55
CA MET A 90 -14.06 -12.93 7.93
C MET A 90 -15.01 -12.35 8.99
N LYS A 91 -15.70 -11.25 8.68
CA LYS A 91 -16.68 -10.63 9.60
C LYS A 91 -17.96 -11.44 9.73
N ASN A 92 -18.42 -12.03 8.63
CA ASN A 92 -19.70 -12.73 8.58
C ASN A 92 -19.58 -14.25 8.82
N TYR A 93 -18.39 -14.83 8.69
CA TYR A 93 -18.12 -16.27 8.82
C TYR A 93 -16.82 -16.53 9.62
N PRO A 94 -16.80 -16.31 10.94
CA PRO A 94 -15.62 -16.48 11.79
C PRO A 94 -15.24 -17.94 12.07
#